data_AF-A0A4Y2UTF9-F1
#
_entry.id   AF-A0A4Y2UTF9-F1
#
_cell.length_a   1.000
_cell.length_b   1.000
_cell.length_c   1.000
_cell.angle_alpha   90.00
_cell.angle_beta   90.00
_cell.angle_gamma   90.00
#
_symmetry.space_group_name_H-M   'P 1'
#
loop_
_entity.id
_entity.type
_entity.pdbx_description
1 polymer ?
#
loop_
_entity_poly.entity_id
_entity_poly.type
_entity_poly.pdbx_seq_one_letter_code
_entity_poly.pdbx_strand_id
1 'polypeptide(L)'
;MGAEVKSPPGNSPYCFRIHCQIYHRTAPLYSDERFKPGYGQLYIFDASEANSRRLENNPSCLSSVMKKLDALLRTINPYAESYLQRHHLIQSNSTVNVKIIYNGTSRLGYASI
;
A
#
# COMPACT_ATOMS: atom_id res chain seq x y z
N MET A 1 6.76 6.83 28.71
CA MET A 1 5.33 6.52 28.48
C MET A 1 5.10 6.42 26.99
N GLY A 2 4.62 5.29 26.48
CA GLY A 2 4.34 5.08 25.06
C GLY A 2 2.87 4.67 24.88
N ALA A 3 2.21 5.24 23.87
CA ALA A 3 0.83 4.85 23.53
C ALA A 3 0.85 3.60 22.63
N GLU A 4 0.16 2.54 23.05
CA GLU A 4 -0.01 1.35 22.22
C GLU A 4 -1.12 1.60 21.18
N VAL A 5 -0.73 1.69 19.90
CA VAL A 5 -1.65 1.98 18.80
C VAL A 5 -2.27 0.68 18.27
N LYS A 6 -3.49 0.37 18.73
CA LYS A 6 -4.30 -0.75 18.25
C LYS A 6 -5.09 -0.34 17.01
N SER A 7 -5.12 -1.20 15.99
CA SER A 7 -5.94 -0.99 14.80
C SER A 7 -7.42 -1.24 15.15
N PRO A 8 -8.35 -0.34 14.77
CA PRO A 8 -9.78 -0.54 14.95
C PRO A 8 -10.26 -1.68 14.04
N PRO A 9 -11.36 -2.36 14.42
CA PRO A 9 -11.95 -3.39 13.57
C PRO A 9 -12.42 -2.78 12.23
N GLY A 10 -11.91 -3.30 11.12
CA GLY A 10 -12.23 -2.83 9.77
C GLY A 10 -11.07 -3.01 8.77
N ASN A 11 -11.37 -3.02 7.48
CA ASN A 11 -10.38 -3.15 6.40
C ASN A 11 -9.82 -1.80 5.91
N SER A 12 -10.27 -0.69 6.50
CA SER A 12 -9.84 0.65 6.12
C SER A 12 -8.44 0.97 6.69
N PRO A 13 -7.58 1.70 5.96
CA PRO A 13 -6.30 2.17 6.49
C PRO A 13 -6.52 2.94 7.80
N TYR A 14 -5.82 2.53 8.86
CA TYR A 14 -5.99 3.17 10.17
C TYR A 14 -5.39 4.57 10.16
N CYS A 15 -6.20 5.58 10.49
CA CYS A 15 -5.77 6.97 10.54
C CYS A 15 -5.65 7.41 12.00
N PHE A 16 -4.52 8.00 12.40
CA PHE A 16 -4.34 8.58 13.73
C PHE A 16 -3.73 9.99 13.64
N ARG A 17 -3.98 10.82 14.66
CA ARG A 17 -3.54 12.22 14.67
C ARG A 17 -2.50 12.46 15.76
N ILE A 18 -1.31 12.92 15.39
CA ILE A 18 -0.27 13.37 16.33
C ILE A 18 0.03 14.84 16.00
N HIS A 19 -0.02 15.73 16.99
CA HIS A 19 0.21 17.19 16.81
C HIS A 19 -0.54 17.80 15.61
N CYS A 20 -1.83 17.47 15.47
CA CYS A 20 -2.69 17.93 14.35
C CYS A 20 -2.30 17.43 12.95
N GLN A 21 -1.33 16.53 12.82
CA GLN A 21 -0.99 15.86 11.56
C GLN A 21 -1.66 14.49 11.48
N ILE A 22 -2.31 14.20 10.35
CA ILE A 22 -2.99 12.92 10.11
C ILE A 22 -1.98 11.93 9.54
N TYR A 23 -1.84 10.80 10.20
CA TYR A 23 -0.99 9.70 9.79
C TYR A 23 -1.86 8.52 9.35
N HIS A 24 -1.65 8.06 8.13
CA HIS A 24 -2.27 6.86 7.59
C HIS A 24 -1.32 5.68 7.79
N ARG A 25 -1.69 4.73 8.66
CA ARG A 25 -1.05 3.43 8.78
C ARG A 25 -1.62 2.51 7.72
N THR A 26 -0.82 2.10 6.76
CA THR A 26 -1.26 1.09 5.77
C THR A 26 -0.91 -0.32 6.21
N ALA A 27 -1.39 -1.30 5.43
CA ALA A 27 -1.05 -2.71 5.56
C ALA A 27 0.49 -2.92 5.60
N PRO A 28 0.96 -4.03 6.21
CA PRO A 28 2.37 -4.43 6.19
C PRO A 28 2.91 -4.48 4.75
N LEU A 29 4.23 -4.33 4.58
CA LEU A 29 4.83 -4.30 3.25
C LEU A 29 4.73 -5.66 2.54
N TYR A 30 4.93 -6.75 3.27
CA TYR A 30 4.74 -8.11 2.79
C TYR A 30 3.46 -8.68 3.34
N SER A 31 2.76 -9.47 2.52
CA SER A 31 1.73 -10.37 3.03
C SER A 31 2.42 -11.52 3.77
N ASP A 32 1.80 -12.00 4.85
CA ASP A 32 2.15 -13.31 5.40
C ASP A 32 2.03 -14.35 4.28
N GLU A 33 2.90 -15.36 4.21
CA GLU A 33 2.91 -16.35 3.12
C GLU A 33 1.55 -17.05 2.94
N ARG A 34 0.73 -17.06 4.01
CA ARG A 34 -0.62 -17.60 4.03
C ARG A 34 -1.68 -16.72 3.35
N PHE A 35 -1.40 -15.43 3.13
CA PHE A 35 -2.35 -14.48 2.58
C PHE A 35 -1.87 -13.93 1.23
N LYS A 36 -2.81 -13.80 0.28
CA LYS A 36 -2.52 -13.15 -1.00
C LYS A 36 -2.14 -11.69 -0.77
N PRO A 37 -1.14 -11.16 -1.50
CA PRO A 37 -0.77 -9.76 -1.39
C PRO A 37 -1.93 -8.87 -1.81
N GLY A 38 -2.20 -7.83 -1.01
CA GLY A 38 -3.18 -6.80 -1.35
C GLY A 38 -2.69 -5.93 -2.51
N TYR A 39 -3.61 -5.22 -3.18
CA TYR A 39 -3.30 -4.43 -4.38
C TYR A 39 -2.17 -3.39 -4.19
N GLY A 40 -2.05 -2.81 -3.00
CA GLY A 40 -0.95 -1.88 -2.69
C GLY A 40 0.42 -2.56 -2.65
N GLN A 41 0.49 -3.81 -2.19
CA GLN A 41 1.74 -4.57 -2.13
C GLN A 41 2.19 -5.03 -3.53
N LEU A 42 1.28 -5.04 -4.52
CA LEU A 42 1.63 -5.43 -5.88
C LEU A 42 2.62 -4.49 -6.57
N TYR A 43 2.78 -3.26 -6.07
CA TYR A 43 3.79 -2.33 -6.59
C TYR A 43 5.23 -2.79 -6.36
N ILE A 44 5.45 -3.73 -5.42
CA ILE A 44 6.77 -4.31 -5.13
C ILE A 44 7.24 -5.21 -6.28
N PHE A 45 6.31 -5.92 -6.92
CA PHE A 45 6.63 -6.80 -8.04
C PHE A 45 6.80 -6.00 -9.33
N ASP A 46 7.47 -6.62 -10.30
CA ASP A 46 7.49 -6.10 -11.66
C ASP A 46 6.07 -6.02 -12.26
N ALA A 47 5.91 -5.24 -13.32
CA ALA A 47 4.62 -4.99 -13.95
C ALA A 47 3.96 -6.27 -14.52
N SER A 48 4.75 -7.27 -14.92
CA SER A 48 4.24 -8.53 -15.45
C SER A 48 3.66 -9.39 -14.34
N GLU A 49 4.44 -9.62 -13.28
CA GLU A 49 4.03 -10.40 -12.12
C GLU A 49 2.86 -9.73 -11.38
N ALA A 50 2.90 -8.41 -11.20
CA ALA A 50 1.81 -7.66 -10.61
C ALA A 50 0.51 -7.84 -11.41
N ASN A 51 0.57 -7.81 -12.75
CA ASN A 51 -0.61 -8.00 -13.60
C ASN A 51 -1.14 -9.43 -13.59
N SER A 52 -0.26 -10.43 -13.59
CA SER A 52 -0.66 -11.84 -13.44
C SER A 52 -1.45 -12.02 -12.16
N ARG A 53 -0.93 -11.52 -11.03
CA ARG A 53 -1.61 -11.57 -9.72
C ARG A 53 -2.95 -10.82 -9.71
N ARG A 54 -3.07 -9.70 -10.44
CA ARG A 54 -4.35 -8.99 -10.59
C ARG A 54 -5.35 -9.79 -11.42
N LEU A 55 -4.91 -10.45 -12.48
CA LEU A 55 -5.78 -11.28 -13.32
C LEU A 55 -6.24 -12.55 -12.60
N GLU A 56 -5.38 -13.17 -11.79
CA GLU A 56 -5.77 -14.30 -10.92
C GLU A 56 -6.91 -13.93 -9.97
N ASN A 57 -6.92 -12.69 -9.48
CA ASN A 57 -8.00 -12.18 -8.62
C ASN A 57 -9.20 -11.63 -9.42
N ASN A 58 -9.06 -11.36 -10.71
CA ASN A 58 -10.09 -10.81 -11.59
C ASN A 58 -10.14 -11.59 -12.92
N PRO A 59 -10.60 -12.86 -12.91
CA PRO A 59 -10.49 -13.76 -14.07
C PRO A 59 -11.30 -13.28 -15.28
N SER A 60 -12.35 -12.48 -15.07
CA SER A 60 -13.17 -11.91 -16.14
C SER A 60 -12.55 -10.67 -16.80
N CYS A 61 -11.42 -10.16 -16.29
CA CYS A 61 -10.82 -8.92 -16.78
C CYS A 61 -9.89 -9.17 -17.97
N LEU A 62 -9.92 -8.27 -18.96
CA LEU A 62 -9.03 -8.34 -20.11
C LEU A 62 -7.60 -7.99 -19.72
N SER A 63 -6.64 -8.85 -20.08
CA SER A 63 -5.21 -8.63 -19.82
C SER A 63 -4.70 -7.29 -20.37
N SER A 64 -5.16 -6.89 -21.56
CA SER A 64 -4.81 -5.61 -22.19
C SER A 64 -5.27 -4.40 -21.38
N VAL A 65 -6.45 -4.47 -20.75
CA VAL A 65 -6.99 -3.42 -19.88
C VAL A 65 -6.19 -3.36 -18.59
N MET A 66 -5.92 -4.51 -17.97
CA MET A 66 -5.15 -4.57 -16.72
C MET A 66 -3.73 -4.01 -16.89
N LYS A 67 -3.07 -4.30 -18.02
CA LYS A 67 -1.74 -3.74 -18.34
C LYS A 67 -1.76 -2.22 -18.46
N LYS A 68 -2.75 -1.66 -19.17
CA LYS A 68 -2.91 -0.20 -19.29
C LYS A 68 -3.20 0.44 -17.94
N LEU A 69 -4.02 -0.21 -17.12
CA LEU A 69 -4.34 0.25 -15.79
C LEU A 69 -3.10 0.26 -14.87
N ASP A 70 -2.28 -0.80 -14.89
CA ASP A 70 -1.03 -0.84 -14.10
C ASP A 70 -0.06 0.27 -14.52
N ALA A 71 0.13 0.48 -15.83
CA ALA A 71 0.97 1.55 -16.34
C ALA A 71 0.47 2.93 -15.89
N LEU A 72 -0.84 3.17 -16.00
CA LEU A 72 -1.46 4.41 -15.54
C LEU A 72 -1.26 4.59 -14.04
N LEU A 73 -1.57 3.57 -13.25
CA LEU A 73 -1.49 3.60 -11.80
C LEU A 73 -0.05 3.86 -11.32
N ARG A 74 0.96 3.20 -11.91
CA ARG A 74 2.37 3.46 -11.57
C ARG A 74 2.80 4.88 -11.93
N THR A 75 2.19 5.48 -12.95
CA THR A 75 2.47 6.86 -13.36
C THR A 75 1.81 7.89 -12.44
N ILE A 76 0.54 7.68 -12.07
CA ILE A 76 -0.24 8.69 -11.34
C ILE A 76 -0.21 8.52 -9.82
N ASN A 77 0.03 7.30 -9.32
CA ASN A 77 -0.08 7.00 -7.89
C ASN A 77 1.21 7.44 -7.18
N PRO A 78 1.17 8.53 -6.37
CA PRO A 78 2.36 9.03 -5.69
C PRO A 78 2.92 8.03 -4.67
N TYR A 79 2.15 7.02 -4.30
CA TYR A 79 2.55 6.01 -3.33
C TYR A 79 3.23 4.79 -3.94
N ALA A 80 3.10 4.57 -5.27
CA ALA A 80 3.67 3.39 -5.93
C ALA A 80 5.19 3.28 -5.71
N GLU A 81 5.92 4.37 -5.90
CA GLU A 81 7.37 4.43 -5.68
C GLU A 81 7.75 4.17 -4.22
N SER A 82 6.91 4.59 -3.27
CA SER A 82 7.21 4.39 -1.85
C SER A 82 7.20 2.91 -1.45
N TYR A 83 6.40 2.07 -2.13
CA TYR A 83 6.41 0.62 -1.91
C TYR A 83 7.72 0.00 -2.40
N LEU A 84 8.21 0.40 -3.58
CA LEU A 84 9.47 -0.07 -4.16
C LEU A 84 10.69 0.35 -3.35
N GLN A 85 10.80 1.64 -3.01
CA GLN A 85 11.91 2.16 -2.20
C GLN A 85 12.02 1.41 -0.88
N ARG A 86 10.87 1.13 -0.26
CA ARG A 86 10.82 0.41 1.02
C ARG A 86 11.18 -1.07 0.88
N HIS A 87 10.80 -1.70 -0.22
CA HIS A 87 11.21 -3.07 -0.53
C HIS A 87 12.74 -3.17 -0.58
N HIS A 88 13.38 -2.24 -1.31
CA HIS A 88 14.84 -2.18 -1.39
C HIS A 88 15.49 -1.94 -0.01
N LEU A 89 14.92 -1.05 0.81
CA LEU A 89 15.43 -0.77 2.16
C LEU A 89 15.38 -1.97 3.11
N ILE A 90 14.33 -2.80 3.03
CA ILE A 90 14.23 -4.02 3.84
C ILE A 90 15.18 -5.10 3.32
N GLN A 91 15.30 -5.26 1.99
CA GLN A 91 16.27 -6.18 1.42
C GLN A 91 17.71 -5.82 1.80
N SER A 92 18.03 -4.52 1.90
CA SER A 92 19.35 -4.07 2.32
C SER A 92 19.55 -4.11 3.85
N ASN A 93 18.48 -4.11 4.65
CA ASN A 93 18.54 -4.09 6.12
C ASN A 93 17.51 -5.06 6.74
N SER A 94 17.89 -6.33 6.90
CA SER A 94 17.02 -7.44 7.36
C SER A 94 16.43 -7.29 8.78
N THR A 95 16.81 -6.27 9.55
CA THR A 95 16.39 -6.06 10.95
C THR A 95 15.28 -5.02 11.11
N VAL A 96 14.84 -4.35 10.04
CA VAL A 96 13.88 -3.23 10.15
C VAL A 96 12.43 -3.69 9.89
N ASN A 97 11.59 -3.65 10.93
CA ASN A 97 10.14 -3.75 10.78
C ASN A 97 9.59 -2.43 10.19
N VAL A 98 9.59 -2.31 8.86
CA VAL A 98 9.16 -1.05 8.22
C VAL A 98 7.65 -1.02 8.08
N LYS A 99 7.01 -0.08 8.79
CA LYS A 99 5.60 0.29 8.58
C LYS A 99 5.53 1.52 7.69
N ILE A 100 4.64 1.49 6.71
CA ILE A 100 4.35 2.64 5.86
C ILE A 100 3.42 3.58 6.63
N ILE A 101 3.83 4.83 6.78
CA ILE A 101 3.02 5.89 7.36
C ILE A 101 3.00 7.05 6.38
N TYR A 102 1.83 7.41 5.85
CA TYR A 102 1.67 8.60 5.02
C TYR A 102 1.16 9.78 5.84
N ASN A 103 1.81 10.93 5.71
CA ASN A 103 1.34 12.17 6.32
C ASN A 103 0.32 12.85 5.39
N GLY A 104 -0.93 12.94 5.82
CA GLY A 104 -1.94 13.72 5.15
C GLY A 104 -1.83 15.17 5.59
N THR A 105 -1.12 16.02 4.85
CA THR A 105 -1.34 17.47 4.94
C THR A 105 -2.70 17.75 4.33
N SER A 106 -3.69 18.07 5.15
CA SER A 106 -5.05 18.43 4.74
C SER A 106 -5.04 19.63 3.78
N ARG A 107 -4.88 19.38 2.47
CA ARG A 107 -5.27 20.29 1.40
C ARG A 107 -6.20 19.62 0.38
N LEU A 108 -6.77 18.48 0.76
CA LEU A 108 -7.88 17.88 0.03
C LEU A 108 -8.96 17.56 1.07
N GLY A 109 -9.93 18.46 1.14
CA GLY A 109 -11.17 18.22 1.87
C GLY A 109 -11.89 17.06 1.19
N TYR A 110 -11.94 15.92 1.87
CA TYR A 110 -12.95 14.92 1.61
C TYR A 110 -13.69 14.69 2.92
N ALA A 111 -14.97 15.05 2.87
CA ALA A 111 -15.92 14.91 3.94
C ALA A 111 -15.96 13.46 4.42
N SER A 112 -16.01 13.30 5.74
CA SER A 112 -16.44 12.08 6.40
C SER A 112 -17.86 11.73 5.97
N ILE A 113 -18.04 10.50 5.50
CA ILE A 113 -19.22 9.67 5.79
C ILE A 113 -18.72 8.23 5.95
#